data_AF-A0AA85K9W4-F1
#
_entry.id   AF-A0AA85K9W4-F1
#
_cell.length_a   1.000
_cell.length_b   1.000
_cell.length_c   1.000
_cell.angle_alpha   90.00
_cell.angle_beta   90.00
_cell.angle_gamma   90.00
#
_symmetry.space_group_name_H-M   'P 1'
#
loop_
_entity.id
_entity.type
_entity.pdbx_description
1 polymer ?
#
loop_
_entity_poly.entity_id
_entity_poly.type
_entity_poly.pdbx_seq_one_letter_code
_entity_poly.pdbx_strand_id
1 'polypeptide(L)'
;MMLQSTPTASTSRNISSLLCDVTAIFQRIMLCCIFYTWTQFKEALDTFMKESNTSYRVDSSKKDPSGADDYKFVKFKCTFGSHRAPRGAGFRNRGFKSTSCQSIILVQRKSNVYMITKYKTVHNHPCTASFMSTDVSRRRLSSQEMAIIQPFIERNTDVHEIMDLAHEKFGKALLYNDIKNMRAKINKQIGCLEELLHRLRQTGPVKVLQDNAGFVSKIIFARNDMIDVYHKFPEVVGIDCTYKTNKMGWPLYQFVVTDGFGRGRTVLFALTRRETFADIKEILQTFKRFMVDTSKTLTFTVDCATAQMKALKEEFPSCNIVLCLFHVCQAFRRKGKQFPNQLVKKWLYRMAHTRSYDRFWRYLNLISIVDAEAGAYIRRYWLRTRKYWAASCNRFTISMGNNTNNRVENAHRQLKRYLRKGDPMELTLWKIWRWIDHTTMRKIRQGQWMLAKYYNYDVPNSLKSHLRSLTPFAAQKVVLDLQRRSFFFHSISSTSVVYAEGGHIFFVNRNEAKCTCWTYCAYNLPCAHVVEAFLNSYLNCDILRNSERWTRVYNTTDNIPRAIRLIPEPNNAFRNAYERLRYRLNSLNRRNPDAALREIAEFTRRLDSLLANEPQTTLRLRRAPVNRLFL
;
A
#
# COMPACT_ATOMS: atom_id res chain seq x y z
N MET A 1 41.38 -41.00 40.14
CA MET A 1 42.35 -41.16 39.02
C MET A 1 41.55 -41.03 37.73
N MET A 2 41.79 -40.14 36.77
CA MET A 2 42.91 -39.26 36.49
C MET A 2 42.41 -37.87 36.09
N LEU A 3 43.12 -36.85 36.56
CA LEU A 3 43.17 -35.51 36.01
C LEU A 3 43.83 -35.55 34.63
N GLN A 4 43.23 -34.90 33.62
CA GLN A 4 43.98 -34.46 32.43
C GLN A 4 43.62 -33.02 32.08
N SER A 5 44.42 -32.14 32.66
CA SER A 5 45.05 -30.95 32.07
C SER A 5 44.51 -30.42 30.73
N THR A 6 43.99 -29.20 30.81
CA THR A 6 43.88 -28.24 29.71
C THR A 6 45.23 -28.02 29.00
N PRO A 7 45.31 -28.08 27.66
CA PRO A 7 46.44 -27.53 26.94
C PRO A 7 46.29 -26.00 26.88
N THR A 8 47.17 -25.31 27.60
CA THR A 8 47.53 -23.92 27.36
C THR A 8 48.10 -23.79 25.94
N ALA A 9 47.28 -23.35 25.00
CA ALA A 9 47.74 -22.89 23.69
C ALA A 9 47.33 -21.42 23.49
N SER A 10 48.14 -20.55 24.09
CA SER A 10 48.32 -19.16 23.69
C SER A 10 48.72 -19.11 22.20
N THR A 11 47.73 -19.17 21.31
CA THR A 11 47.91 -18.73 19.93
C THR A 11 47.52 -17.26 19.85
N SER A 12 48.37 -16.43 20.42
CA SER A 12 48.55 -15.07 19.92
C SER A 12 48.91 -15.19 18.44
N ARG A 13 47.90 -15.15 17.56
CA ARG A 13 48.15 -14.87 16.15
C ARG A 13 48.85 -13.51 16.12
N ASN A 14 50.17 -13.54 15.90
CA ASN A 14 50.98 -12.38 15.59
C ASN A 14 50.35 -11.68 14.37
N ILE A 15 49.53 -10.65 14.63
CA ILE A 15 49.12 -9.62 13.66
C ILE A 15 50.02 -8.40 13.91
N SER A 16 51.32 -8.62 14.09
CA SER A 16 52.32 -7.57 13.99
C SER A 16 52.76 -7.49 12.52
N SER A 17 52.67 -6.29 11.94
CA SER A 17 53.15 -5.88 10.60
C SER A 17 52.20 -5.92 9.38
N LEU A 18 50.97 -5.44 9.53
CA LEU A 18 50.27 -4.74 8.42
C LEU A 18 50.17 -3.25 8.78
N LEU A 19 51.32 -2.57 8.76
CA LEU A 19 51.35 -1.11 8.83
C LEU A 19 50.90 -0.56 7.47
N CYS A 20 49.75 0.10 7.44
CA CYS A 20 49.26 0.77 6.25
C CYS A 20 49.49 2.27 6.40
N ASP A 21 50.41 2.81 5.62
CA ASP A 21 50.74 4.22 5.62
C ASP A 21 49.98 4.94 4.49
N VAL A 22 49.07 5.84 4.87
CA VAL A 22 48.29 6.66 3.93
C VAL A 22 48.73 8.13 3.92
N THR A 23 49.93 8.41 4.44
CA THR A 23 50.44 9.78 4.62
C THR A 23 50.57 10.55 3.30
N ALA A 24 51.02 9.91 2.21
CA ALA A 24 51.11 10.58 0.91
C ALA A 24 49.74 11.07 0.40
N ILE A 25 48.69 10.25 0.57
CA ILE A 25 47.31 10.62 0.21
C ILE A 25 46.81 11.76 1.12
N PHE A 26 47.13 11.70 2.42
CA PHE A 26 46.77 12.75 3.37
C PHE A 26 47.43 14.08 3.02
N GLN A 27 48.74 14.09 2.72
CA GLN A 27 49.46 15.30 2.35
C GLN A 27 48.85 15.96 1.10
N ARG A 28 48.61 15.16 0.04
CA ARG A 28 48.02 15.64 -1.21
C ARG A 28 46.63 16.28 -1.04
N ILE A 29 45.78 15.70 -0.20
CA ILE A 29 44.37 16.15 -0.07
C ILE A 29 44.22 17.19 1.03
N MET A 30 44.88 16.98 2.17
CA MET A 30 44.60 17.71 3.41
C MET A 30 45.62 18.80 3.71
N LEU A 31 46.90 18.66 3.31
CA LEU A 31 47.95 19.65 3.60
C LEU A 31 48.21 20.63 2.46
N CYS A 32 47.78 20.32 1.23
CA CYS A 32 47.85 21.24 0.09
C CYS A 32 46.70 22.26 0.04
N CYS A 33 45.79 22.24 1.00
CA CYS A 33 44.57 23.06 0.99
C CYS A 33 44.50 23.98 2.23
N ILE A 34 44.02 25.21 2.04
CA ILE A 34 43.60 26.10 3.13
C ILE A 34 42.08 26.01 3.25
N PHE A 35 41.59 25.72 4.45
CA PHE A 35 40.16 25.54 4.70
C PHE A 35 39.59 26.76 5.42
N TYR A 36 38.82 27.58 4.71
CA TYR A 36 38.19 28.77 5.27
C TYR A 36 36.90 28.46 6.04
N THR A 37 36.24 27.35 5.69
CA THR A 37 35.00 26.91 6.35
C THR A 37 35.09 25.47 6.84
N TRP A 38 34.27 25.15 7.84
CA TRP A 38 34.17 23.79 8.36
C TRP A 38 33.67 22.80 7.30
N THR A 39 32.78 23.25 6.42
CA THR A 39 32.24 22.45 5.30
C THR A 39 33.34 22.04 4.32
N GLN A 40 34.20 22.99 3.90
CA GLN A 40 35.35 22.71 3.03
C GLN A 40 36.29 21.67 3.66
N PHE A 41 36.62 21.83 4.94
CA PHE A 41 37.43 20.86 5.67
C PHE A 41 36.77 19.48 5.70
N LYS A 42 35.46 19.42 5.98
CA LYS A 42 34.71 18.17 6.05
C LYS A 42 34.65 17.44 4.72
N GLU A 43 34.50 18.15 3.60
CA GLU A 43 34.49 17.59 2.24
C GLU A 43 35.86 17.02 1.85
N ALA A 44 36.95 17.74 2.16
CA ALA A 44 38.31 17.24 1.95
C ALA A 44 38.60 16.01 2.81
N LEU A 45 38.18 16.01 4.09
CA LEU A 45 38.33 14.86 4.97
C LEU A 45 37.54 13.64 4.44
N ASP A 46 36.33 13.85 3.92
CA ASP A 46 35.52 12.77 3.35
C ASP A 46 36.15 12.22 2.06
N THR A 47 36.76 13.08 1.24
CA THR A 47 37.54 12.69 0.05
C THR A 47 38.77 11.87 0.45
N PHE A 48 39.53 12.33 1.43
CA PHE A 48 40.67 11.60 1.98
C PHE A 48 40.26 10.22 2.50
N MET A 49 39.20 10.11 3.30
CA MET A 49 38.72 8.82 3.82
C MET A 49 38.24 7.87 2.71
N LYS A 50 37.70 8.42 1.61
CA LYS A 50 37.26 7.65 0.46
C LYS A 50 38.45 7.06 -0.28
N GLU A 51 39.43 7.89 -0.66
CA GLU A 51 40.61 7.48 -1.44
C GLU A 51 41.58 6.60 -0.65
N SER A 52 41.81 6.91 0.63
CA SER A 52 42.73 6.14 1.48
C SER A 52 42.12 4.86 2.06
N ASN A 53 40.82 4.62 1.84
CA ASN A 53 40.08 3.56 2.52
C ASN A 53 40.28 3.55 4.04
N THR A 54 40.14 4.73 4.65
CA THR A 54 40.19 4.92 6.11
C THR A 54 38.87 5.45 6.64
N SER A 55 38.73 5.49 7.96
CA SER A 55 37.52 5.99 8.62
C SER A 55 37.87 6.66 9.93
N TYR A 56 37.56 7.95 10.02
CA TYR A 56 37.78 8.78 11.20
C TYR A 56 36.45 9.20 11.83
N ARG A 57 36.48 9.35 13.15
CA ARG A 57 35.37 9.91 13.92
C ARG A 57 35.89 10.98 14.87
N VAL A 58 35.03 11.92 15.24
CA VAL A 58 35.34 12.89 16.28
C VAL A 58 35.58 12.16 17.61
N ASP A 59 36.76 12.39 18.18
CA ASP A 59 37.18 11.93 19.50
C ASP A 59 36.82 12.98 20.56
N SER A 60 37.18 14.23 20.30
CA SER A 60 36.87 15.38 21.13
C SER A 60 36.74 16.64 20.28
N SER A 61 35.93 17.60 20.74
CA SER A 61 35.71 18.86 20.02
C SER A 61 35.36 19.98 20.99
N LYS A 62 35.76 21.22 20.67
CA LYS A 62 35.36 22.45 21.37
C LYS A 62 34.80 23.44 20.35
N LYS A 63 33.56 23.88 20.57
CA LYS A 63 32.89 24.89 19.74
C LYS A 63 33.46 26.29 20.00
N ASP A 64 33.39 27.15 18.99
CA ASP A 64 33.76 28.55 19.10
C ASP A 64 32.63 29.34 19.81
N PRO A 65 32.92 30.17 20.84
CA PRO A 65 31.88 30.92 21.55
C PRO A 65 31.21 32.03 20.72
N SER A 66 31.85 32.50 19.66
CA SER A 66 31.50 33.72 18.91
C SER A 66 30.65 33.51 17.65
N GLY A 67 30.30 32.27 17.29
CA GLY A 67 29.49 32.01 16.08
C GLY A 67 28.82 30.63 16.05
N ALA A 68 27.57 30.59 15.60
CA ALA A 68 26.80 29.36 15.46
C ALA A 68 27.42 28.45 14.38
N ASP A 69 27.80 27.24 14.80
CA ASP A 69 28.31 26.09 14.03
C ASP A 69 29.82 25.99 13.71
N ASP A 70 30.66 26.91 14.23
CA ASP A 70 32.11 26.79 14.06
C ASP A 70 32.82 26.08 15.24
N TYR A 71 33.83 25.27 14.92
CA TYR A 71 34.67 24.61 15.92
C TYR A 71 35.98 25.37 16.16
N LYS A 72 36.32 25.65 17.43
CA LYS A 72 37.66 26.12 17.80
C LYS A 72 38.70 25.00 17.67
N PHE A 73 38.29 23.77 17.99
CA PHE A 73 39.15 22.60 18.01
C PHE A 73 38.36 21.32 17.73
N VAL A 74 38.90 20.42 16.90
CA VAL A 74 38.37 19.07 16.71
C VAL A 74 39.53 18.07 16.59
N LYS A 75 39.46 17.02 17.41
CA LYS A 75 40.35 15.85 17.31
C LYS A 75 39.57 14.71 16.67
N PHE A 76 40.08 14.20 15.56
CA PHE A 76 39.63 12.99 14.92
C PHE A 76 40.52 11.81 15.29
N LYS A 77 39.93 10.63 15.45
CA LYS A 77 40.64 9.37 15.62
C LYS A 77 40.11 8.31 14.67
N CYS A 78 40.96 7.35 14.30
CA CYS A 78 40.54 6.19 13.54
C CYS A 78 39.43 5.42 14.28
N THR A 79 38.43 4.93 13.55
CA THR A 79 37.31 4.17 14.14
C THR A 79 37.74 2.83 14.76
N PHE A 80 38.90 2.29 14.39
CA PHE A 80 39.53 1.10 14.95
C PHE A 80 40.40 1.40 16.20
N GLY A 81 40.60 2.68 16.53
CA GLY A 81 41.46 3.13 17.63
C GLY A 81 40.79 3.23 19.00
N SER A 82 39.70 2.49 19.25
CA SER A 82 38.89 2.72 20.45
C SER A 82 38.43 1.45 21.13
N HIS A 83 38.95 1.22 22.33
CA HIS A 83 38.36 0.29 23.28
C HIS A 83 37.15 0.94 23.97
N ARG A 84 36.04 0.21 24.07
CA ARG A 84 35.00 0.49 25.05
C ARG A 84 35.21 -0.49 26.19
N ALA A 85 35.47 0.00 27.40
CA ALA A 85 35.47 -0.84 28.59
C ALA A 85 34.09 -1.53 28.73
N PRO A 86 34.04 -2.81 29.14
CA PRO A 86 32.78 -3.48 29.44
C PRO A 86 32.02 -2.67 30.50
N ARG A 87 30.74 -2.38 30.26
CA ARG A 87 29.89 -1.65 31.23
C ARG A 87 29.16 -2.59 32.20
N GLY A 88 29.69 -3.78 32.43
CA GLY A 88 29.10 -4.79 33.34
C GLY A 88 29.92 -6.08 33.38
N ALA A 89 29.73 -6.88 34.42
CA ALA A 89 30.49 -8.10 34.72
C ALA A 89 30.13 -9.31 33.83
N GLY A 90 29.17 -9.18 32.92
CA GLY A 90 28.72 -10.29 32.08
C GLY A 90 29.65 -10.57 30.89
N PHE A 91 30.18 -11.78 30.81
CA PHE A 91 30.93 -12.28 29.65
C PHE A 91 29.98 -12.51 28.46
N ARG A 92 29.82 -11.50 27.59
CA ARG A 92 29.20 -11.68 26.27
C ARG A 92 30.30 -11.78 25.23
N ASN A 93 30.44 -12.95 24.59
CA ASN A 93 31.37 -13.19 23.50
C ASN A 93 30.92 -12.41 22.23
N ARG A 94 31.19 -11.09 22.18
CA ARG A 94 30.96 -10.23 21.02
C ARG A 94 32.31 -9.86 20.41
N GLY A 95 32.49 -10.09 19.12
CA GLY A 95 33.68 -9.64 18.39
C GLY A 95 33.89 -8.12 18.55
N PHE A 96 35.14 -7.72 18.77
CA PHE A 96 35.52 -6.31 18.93
C PHE A 96 36.17 -5.80 17.64
N LYS A 97 35.76 -4.61 17.19
CA LYS A 97 36.33 -3.93 16.01
C LYS A 97 37.69 -3.26 16.32
N SER A 98 38.05 -3.07 17.59
CA SER A 98 39.23 -2.27 17.97
C SER A 98 40.52 -3.02 17.66
N THR A 99 41.43 -2.37 16.93
CA THR A 99 42.82 -2.82 16.75
C THR A 99 43.79 -1.93 17.54
N SER A 100 43.28 -1.10 18.47
CA SER A 100 44.07 -0.07 19.18
C SER A 100 44.85 0.88 18.25
N CYS A 101 44.34 1.11 17.04
CA CYS A 101 44.92 2.02 16.05
C CYS A 101 45.17 3.43 16.63
N GLN A 102 46.40 3.93 16.45
CA GLN A 102 46.84 5.23 16.98
C GLN A 102 46.68 6.40 16.00
N SER A 103 46.04 6.18 14.85
CA SER A 103 45.88 7.22 13.85
C SER A 103 44.92 8.33 14.31
N ILE A 104 45.38 9.57 14.23
CA ILE A 104 44.68 10.78 14.69
C ILE A 104 44.90 11.96 13.75
N ILE A 105 43.94 12.88 13.70
CA ILE A 105 44.06 14.17 12.99
C ILE A 105 43.52 15.25 13.93
N LEU A 106 44.31 16.30 14.15
CA LEU A 106 44.00 17.41 15.04
C LEU A 106 43.82 18.68 14.22
N VAL A 107 42.66 19.32 14.39
CA VAL A 107 42.30 20.52 13.64
C VAL A 107 42.02 21.63 14.62
N GLN A 108 42.60 22.80 14.37
CA GLN A 108 42.35 24.02 15.14
C GLN A 108 41.99 25.16 14.21
N ARG A 109 41.07 26.01 14.66
CA ARG A 109 40.79 27.28 13.99
C ARG A 109 41.79 28.32 14.48
N LYS A 110 42.60 28.88 13.58
CA LYS A 110 43.55 29.96 13.85
C LYS A 110 43.37 31.02 12.76
N SER A 111 43.32 32.30 13.14
CA SER A 111 43.18 33.41 12.18
C SER A 111 42.05 33.20 11.16
N ASN A 112 40.88 32.74 11.63
CA ASN A 112 39.70 32.41 10.83
C ASN A 112 39.84 31.27 9.79
N VAL A 113 40.93 30.52 9.78
CA VAL A 113 41.11 29.32 8.93
C VAL A 113 41.26 28.04 9.77
N TYR A 114 40.81 26.92 9.23
CA TYR A 114 40.99 25.60 9.83
C TYR A 114 42.34 25.01 9.40
N MET A 115 43.23 24.83 10.37
CA MET A 115 44.55 24.25 10.16
C MET A 115 44.73 22.92 10.90
N ILE A 116 45.41 21.99 10.24
CA ILE A 116 45.79 20.71 10.85
C ILE A 116 47.06 20.94 11.68
N THR A 117 46.97 20.77 12.99
CA THR A 117 48.09 21.05 13.91
C THR A 117 48.90 19.82 14.29
N LYS A 118 48.28 18.63 14.20
CA LYS A 118 48.93 17.35 14.49
C LYS A 118 48.23 16.25 13.73
N TYR A 119 48.98 15.33 13.11
CA TYR A 119 48.40 14.15 12.47
C TYR A 119 49.30 12.93 12.62
N LYS A 120 48.70 11.76 12.61
CA LYS A 120 49.34 10.45 12.49
C LYS A 120 48.45 9.60 11.58
N THR A 121 48.93 9.28 10.39
CA THR A 121 48.15 8.61 9.32
C THR A 121 48.66 7.21 9.00
N VAL A 122 49.46 6.64 9.90
CA VAL A 122 49.87 5.23 9.85
C VAL A 122 48.87 4.39 10.64
N HIS A 123 48.32 3.37 9.98
CA HIS A 123 47.32 2.44 10.52
C HIS A 123 47.95 1.07 10.80
N ASN A 124 47.42 0.35 11.80
CA ASN A 124 47.84 -1.01 12.14
C ASN A 124 46.80 -2.05 11.70
N HIS A 125 46.00 -1.70 10.70
CA HIS A 125 44.98 -2.54 10.10
C HIS A 125 44.95 -2.28 8.59
N PRO A 126 44.47 -3.25 7.78
CA PRO A 126 44.30 -3.03 6.35
C PRO A 126 43.42 -1.81 6.08
N CYS A 127 43.82 -1.00 5.09
CA CYS A 127 43.02 0.11 4.55
C CYS A 127 42.72 -0.18 3.08
N THR A 128 42.08 -1.33 2.82
CA THR A 128 41.64 -1.73 1.48
C THR A 128 40.14 -1.54 1.32
N ALA A 129 39.67 -1.38 0.08
CA ALA A 129 38.25 -1.23 -0.22
C ALA A 129 37.41 -2.42 0.31
N SER A 130 37.93 -3.65 0.16
CA SER A 130 37.29 -4.87 0.67
C SER A 130 37.17 -4.87 2.20
N PHE A 131 38.26 -4.54 2.91
CA PHE A 131 38.25 -4.49 4.39
C PHE A 131 37.28 -3.44 4.93
N MET A 132 37.21 -2.28 4.28
CA MET A 132 36.35 -1.18 4.71
C MET A 132 34.89 -1.29 4.25
N SER A 133 34.57 -2.19 3.32
CA SER A 133 33.23 -2.35 2.75
C SER A 133 32.16 -2.65 3.80
N THR A 134 32.53 -3.39 4.85
CA THR A 134 31.65 -3.77 5.96
C THR A 134 31.68 -2.77 7.14
N ASP A 135 32.46 -1.69 7.02
CA ASP A 135 32.53 -0.65 8.04
C ASP A 135 31.19 0.09 8.17
N VAL A 136 30.78 0.39 9.41
CA VAL A 136 29.58 1.19 9.69
C VAL A 136 29.63 2.54 8.98
N SER A 137 30.81 3.17 8.85
CA SER A 137 30.94 4.46 8.16
C SER A 137 30.62 4.37 6.67
N ARG A 138 31.01 3.28 6.01
CA ARG A 138 30.76 3.07 4.57
C ARG A 138 29.35 2.58 4.28
N ARG A 139 28.74 1.83 5.20
CA ARG A 139 27.36 1.33 5.07
C ARG A 139 26.30 2.37 5.42
N ARG A 140 26.62 3.37 6.25
CA ARG A 140 25.62 4.33 6.73
C ARG A 140 25.00 5.15 5.60
N LEU A 141 23.67 5.12 5.51
CA LEU A 141 22.92 6.00 4.61
C LEU A 141 22.91 7.44 5.13
N SER A 142 23.13 8.39 4.23
CA SER A 142 22.89 9.82 4.41
C SER A 142 21.39 10.10 4.48
N SER A 143 21.00 11.32 4.87
CA SER A 143 19.59 11.71 4.95
C SER A 143 18.88 11.65 3.59
N GLN A 144 19.59 11.99 2.50
CA GLN A 144 19.02 11.96 1.15
C GLN A 144 18.83 10.52 0.65
N GLU A 145 19.83 9.65 0.85
CA GLU A 145 19.73 8.24 0.48
C GLU A 145 18.67 7.52 1.34
N MET A 146 18.61 7.84 2.63
CA MET A 146 17.58 7.31 3.53
C MET A 146 16.18 7.71 3.08
N ALA A 147 15.97 8.94 2.59
CA ALA A 147 14.66 9.35 2.06
C ALA A 147 14.21 8.51 0.85
N ILE A 148 15.16 7.97 0.08
CA ILE A 148 14.89 7.08 -1.06
C ILE A 148 14.61 5.65 -0.60
N ILE A 149 15.35 5.15 0.41
CA ILE A 149 15.22 3.79 0.93
C ILE A 149 14.02 3.66 1.89
N GLN A 150 13.67 4.71 2.63
CA GLN A 150 12.64 4.71 3.66
C GLN A 150 11.28 4.16 3.17
N PRO A 151 10.74 4.53 2.00
CA PRO A 151 9.50 3.94 1.49
C PRO A 151 9.54 2.42 1.33
N PHE A 152 10.70 1.83 1.04
CA PHE A 152 10.89 0.38 0.97
C PHE A 152 10.97 -0.25 2.35
N ILE A 153 11.56 0.46 3.32
CA ILE A 153 11.60 0.02 4.72
C ILE A 153 10.19 0.03 5.35
N GLU A 154 9.40 1.06 5.03
CA GLU A 154 8.00 1.22 5.48
C GLU A 154 7.08 0.17 4.83
N ARG A 155 7.39 -0.22 3.59
CA ARG A 155 6.80 -1.39 2.94
C ARG A 155 7.35 -2.66 3.59
N ASN A 156 6.60 -3.76 3.50
CA ASN A 156 7.11 -5.06 3.93
C ASN A 156 8.10 -5.66 2.90
N THR A 157 8.93 -4.82 2.27
CA THR A 157 9.93 -5.23 1.27
C THR A 157 10.92 -6.19 1.91
N ASP A 158 11.39 -7.15 1.13
CA ASP A 158 12.36 -8.12 1.64
C ASP A 158 13.65 -7.42 2.07
N VAL A 159 14.34 -7.97 3.08
CA VAL A 159 15.57 -7.35 3.58
C VAL A 159 16.65 -7.38 2.52
N HIS A 160 16.76 -8.45 1.74
CA HIS A 160 17.75 -8.59 0.68
C HIS A 160 17.47 -7.62 -0.46
N GLU A 161 16.21 -7.44 -0.87
CA GLU A 161 15.83 -6.43 -1.86
C GLU A 161 16.24 -5.00 -1.45
N ILE A 162 16.15 -4.66 -0.16
CA ILE A 162 16.61 -3.36 0.35
C ILE A 162 18.14 -3.27 0.35
N MET A 163 18.84 -4.38 0.64
CA MET A 163 20.30 -4.44 0.58
C MET A 163 20.78 -4.25 -0.86
N ASP A 164 20.17 -4.95 -1.81
CA ASP A 164 20.50 -4.89 -3.24
C ASP A 164 20.24 -3.47 -3.78
N LEU A 165 19.08 -2.88 -3.47
CA LEU A 165 18.77 -1.50 -3.87
C LEU A 165 19.79 -0.49 -3.32
N ALA A 166 20.22 -0.65 -2.06
CA ALA A 166 21.22 0.23 -1.47
C ALA A 166 22.61 0.03 -2.09
N HIS A 167 22.95 -1.20 -2.48
CA HIS A 167 24.18 -1.53 -3.16
C HIS A 167 24.20 -0.98 -4.60
N GLU A 168 23.19 -1.28 -5.40
CA GLU A 168 23.09 -0.83 -6.81
C GLU A 168 23.05 0.70 -6.93
N LYS A 169 22.26 1.36 -6.07
CA LYS A 169 22.03 2.79 -6.21
C LYS A 169 23.09 3.66 -5.54
N PHE A 170 23.70 3.18 -4.46
CA PHE A 170 24.59 3.98 -3.61
C PHE A 170 25.95 3.33 -3.34
N GLY A 171 26.19 2.10 -3.82
CA GLY A 171 27.41 1.33 -3.53
C GLY A 171 27.51 0.86 -2.07
N LYS A 172 26.40 0.86 -1.32
CA LYS A 172 26.40 0.61 0.13
C LYS A 172 25.99 -0.81 0.47
N ALA A 173 26.96 -1.60 0.95
CA ALA A 173 26.75 -2.99 1.37
C ALA A 173 26.07 -3.08 2.75
N LEU A 174 24.79 -2.73 2.84
CA LEU A 174 24.02 -2.82 4.08
C LEU A 174 24.01 -4.25 4.64
N LEU A 175 23.99 -4.37 5.96
CA LEU A 175 23.80 -5.65 6.66
C LEU A 175 22.34 -5.80 7.10
N TYR A 176 21.93 -7.06 7.30
CA TYR A 176 20.61 -7.40 7.84
C TYR A 176 20.26 -6.58 9.11
N ASN A 177 21.21 -6.45 10.03
CA ASN A 177 21.02 -5.71 11.28
C ASN A 177 20.84 -4.20 11.07
N ASP A 178 21.39 -3.62 10.00
CA ASP A 178 21.18 -2.20 9.71
C ASP A 178 19.72 -1.94 9.37
N ILE A 179 19.15 -2.75 8.47
CA ILE A 179 17.75 -2.63 8.05
C ILE A 179 16.81 -2.90 9.23
N LYS A 180 17.13 -3.89 10.07
CA LYS A 180 16.38 -4.15 11.32
C LYS A 180 16.40 -2.94 12.26
N ASN A 181 17.55 -2.30 12.43
CA ASN A 181 17.69 -1.10 13.26
C ASN A 181 16.97 0.11 12.66
N MET A 182 17.00 0.28 11.34
CA MET A 182 16.26 1.34 10.64
C MET A 182 14.75 1.15 10.80
N ARG A 183 14.23 -0.08 10.64
CA ARG A 183 12.83 -0.42 10.93
C ARG A 183 12.46 -0.07 12.36
N ALA A 184 13.28 -0.50 13.32
CA ALA A 184 13.04 -0.19 14.73
C ALA A 184 13.01 1.32 15.01
N LYS A 185 13.88 2.10 14.35
CA LYS A 185 13.91 3.56 14.47
C LYS A 185 12.65 4.21 13.90
N ILE A 186 12.20 3.80 12.72
CA ILE A 186 10.95 4.29 12.11
C ILE A 186 9.76 3.91 13.01
N ASN A 187 9.71 2.67 13.49
CA ASN A 187 8.62 2.21 14.36
C ASN A 187 8.52 3.00 15.67
N LYS A 188 9.64 3.48 16.21
CA LYS A 188 9.65 4.37 17.39
C LYS A 188 9.05 5.74 17.14
N GLN A 189 8.94 6.17 15.88
CA GLN A 189 8.36 7.47 15.51
C GLN A 189 6.84 7.42 15.29
N ILE A 190 6.24 6.22 15.30
CA ILE A 190 4.82 6.01 14.96
C ILE A 190 3.86 6.53 16.05
N GLY A 191 4.38 6.91 17.21
CA GLY A 191 3.57 7.41 18.33
C GLY A 191 2.84 6.28 19.05
N CYS A 192 2.09 6.63 20.08
CA CYS A 192 1.25 5.67 20.79
C CYS A 192 -0.07 5.41 20.03
N LEU A 193 -0.84 4.40 20.47
CA LEU A 193 -2.13 4.05 19.87
C LEU A 193 -3.10 5.25 19.85
N GLU A 194 -3.17 6.02 20.93
CA GLU A 194 -4.11 7.14 21.03
C GLU A 194 -3.78 8.28 20.06
N GLU A 195 -2.48 8.59 19.86
CA GLU A 195 -2.04 9.56 18.85
C GLU A 195 -2.46 9.13 17.44
N LEU A 196 -2.34 7.84 17.11
CA LEU A 196 -2.78 7.32 15.81
C LEU A 196 -4.29 7.35 15.66
N LEU A 197 -5.03 6.99 16.70
CA LEU A 197 -6.50 7.07 16.70
C LEU A 197 -6.95 8.52 16.53
N HIS A 198 -6.29 9.48 17.18
CA HIS A 198 -6.54 10.90 16.98
C HIS A 198 -6.31 11.33 15.52
N ARG A 199 -5.18 10.93 14.91
CA ARG A 199 -4.91 11.19 13.47
C ARG A 199 -5.95 10.55 12.55
N LEU A 200 -6.38 9.32 12.84
CA LEU A 200 -7.43 8.66 12.07
C LEU A 200 -8.76 9.43 12.16
N ARG A 201 -9.14 9.89 13.37
CA ARG A 201 -10.34 10.70 13.61
C ARG A 201 -10.35 12.02 12.83
N GLN A 202 -9.18 12.60 12.54
CA GLN A 202 -9.07 13.81 11.70
C GLN A 202 -9.42 13.53 10.22
N THR A 203 -9.36 12.26 9.78
CA THR A 203 -9.59 11.87 8.38
C THR A 203 -10.91 11.14 8.14
N GLY A 204 -11.68 10.87 9.20
CA GLY A 204 -12.97 10.20 9.13
C GLY A 204 -13.36 9.54 10.47
N PRO A 205 -14.53 8.90 10.55
CA PRO A 205 -15.02 8.31 11.79
C PRO A 205 -14.19 7.10 12.24
N VAL A 206 -13.99 7.02 13.56
CA VAL A 206 -13.30 5.91 14.24
C VAL A 206 -14.11 5.51 15.46
N LYS A 207 -14.40 4.22 15.60
CA LYS A 207 -15.08 3.62 16.75
C LYS A 207 -14.11 2.64 17.40
N VAL A 208 -13.81 2.90 18.67
CA VAL A 208 -13.04 2.01 19.53
C VAL A 208 -14.00 1.45 20.57
N LEU A 209 -14.02 0.12 20.72
CA LEU A 209 -14.80 -0.55 21.75
C LEU A 209 -13.87 -1.25 22.73
N GLN A 210 -14.24 -1.23 24.00
CA GLN A 210 -13.57 -1.95 25.07
C GLN A 210 -14.38 -3.20 25.46
N ASP A 211 -13.73 -4.17 26.09
CA ASP A 211 -14.42 -5.29 26.74
C ASP A 211 -14.79 -4.93 28.19
N ASN A 212 -15.43 -5.88 28.89
CA ASN A 212 -15.87 -5.69 30.28
C ASN A 212 -14.72 -5.40 31.26
N ALA A 213 -13.47 -5.69 30.87
CA ALA A 213 -12.29 -5.44 31.68
C ALA A 213 -11.59 -4.11 31.29
N GLY A 214 -12.21 -3.30 30.41
CA GLY A 214 -11.68 -2.01 29.97
C GLY A 214 -10.62 -2.10 28.87
N PHE A 215 -10.27 -3.30 28.39
CA PHE A 215 -9.28 -3.45 27.32
C PHE A 215 -9.91 -3.23 25.95
N VAL A 216 -9.20 -2.55 25.06
CA VAL A 216 -9.64 -2.39 23.67
C VAL A 216 -9.90 -3.78 23.07
N SER A 217 -11.08 -3.95 22.47
CA SER A 217 -11.54 -5.21 21.87
C SER A 217 -11.82 -5.06 20.38
N LYS A 218 -12.13 -3.85 19.91
CA LYS A 218 -12.38 -3.55 18.49
C LYS A 218 -11.91 -2.14 18.13
N ILE A 219 -11.39 -2.01 16.91
CA ILE A 219 -11.08 -0.73 16.27
C ILE A 219 -11.68 -0.75 14.87
N ILE A 220 -12.65 0.11 14.63
CA ILE A 220 -13.38 0.21 13.36
C ILE A 220 -13.19 1.62 12.83
N PHE A 221 -12.78 1.78 11.58
CA PHE A 221 -12.56 3.10 10.99
C PHE A 221 -12.83 3.11 9.49
N ALA A 222 -13.26 4.27 9.02
CA ALA A 222 -13.36 4.60 7.60
C ALA A 222 -12.90 6.04 7.41
N ARG A 223 -12.13 6.31 6.35
CA ARG A 223 -11.79 7.69 5.98
C ARG A 223 -12.92 8.32 5.17
N ASN A 224 -12.99 9.64 5.12
CA ASN A 224 -14.00 10.36 4.34
C ASN A 224 -13.92 9.99 2.85
N ASP A 225 -12.71 9.86 2.28
CA ASP A 225 -12.52 9.42 0.88
C ASP A 225 -13.00 7.98 0.63
N MET A 226 -13.04 7.13 1.67
CA MET A 226 -13.58 5.77 1.60
C MET A 226 -15.11 5.77 1.69
N ILE A 227 -15.69 6.64 2.51
CA ILE A 227 -17.13 6.86 2.64
C ILE A 227 -17.70 7.44 1.33
N ASP A 228 -17.03 8.44 0.74
CA ASP A 228 -17.39 9.02 -0.56
C ASP A 228 -17.42 7.94 -1.66
N VAL A 229 -16.43 7.04 -1.66
CA VAL A 229 -16.37 5.93 -2.61
C VAL A 229 -17.51 4.92 -2.38
N TYR A 230 -17.92 4.70 -1.13
CA TYR A 230 -19.10 3.90 -0.84
C TYR A 230 -20.37 4.55 -1.39
N HIS A 231 -20.62 5.83 -1.12
CA HIS A 231 -21.81 6.53 -1.63
C HIS A 231 -21.87 6.58 -3.15
N LYS A 232 -20.70 6.60 -3.81
CA LYS A 232 -20.60 6.52 -5.26
C LYS A 232 -20.84 5.11 -5.82
N PHE A 233 -20.60 4.05 -5.04
CA PHE A 233 -20.79 2.67 -5.49
C PHE A 233 -21.38 1.77 -4.38
N PRO A 234 -22.59 2.06 -3.86
CA PRO A 234 -23.10 1.43 -2.64
C PRO A 234 -23.74 0.05 -2.86
N GLU A 235 -24.04 -0.32 -4.11
CA GLU A 235 -25.01 -1.36 -4.46
C GLU A 235 -24.59 -2.75 -4.02
N VAL A 236 -23.28 -3.03 -4.05
CA VAL A 236 -22.72 -4.33 -3.69
C VAL A 236 -21.49 -4.17 -2.81
N VAL A 237 -21.57 -4.73 -1.61
CA VAL A 237 -20.50 -4.71 -0.61
C VAL A 237 -19.97 -6.13 -0.39
N GLY A 238 -18.68 -6.34 -0.63
CA GLY A 238 -17.97 -7.55 -0.23
C GLY A 238 -17.42 -7.43 1.17
N ILE A 239 -17.61 -8.45 2.01
CA ILE A 239 -17.05 -8.49 3.36
C ILE A 239 -16.24 -9.78 3.50
N ASP A 240 -15.01 -9.63 3.97
CA ASP A 240 -14.18 -10.76 4.36
C ASP A 240 -13.23 -10.35 5.47
N CYS A 241 -12.78 -11.31 6.26
CA CYS A 241 -11.73 -11.12 7.23
C CYS A 241 -10.43 -11.75 6.77
N THR A 242 -9.33 -11.31 7.36
CA THR A 242 -8.05 -11.98 7.19
C THR A 242 -7.25 -12.04 8.48
N TYR A 243 -6.48 -13.12 8.60
CA TYR A 243 -5.59 -13.40 9.71
C TYR A 243 -4.13 -13.03 9.43
N LYS A 244 -3.29 -13.16 10.48
CA LYS A 244 -1.82 -12.98 10.45
C LYS A 244 -1.37 -11.56 10.05
N THR A 245 -2.16 -10.55 10.43
CA THR A 245 -1.91 -9.14 10.11
C THR A 245 -1.28 -8.34 11.24
N ASN A 246 -1.35 -8.82 12.48
CA ASN A 246 -0.89 -8.13 13.68
C ASN A 246 -0.47 -9.13 14.79
N LYS A 247 0.32 -8.64 15.74
CA LYS A 247 0.90 -9.39 16.87
C LYS A 247 -0.14 -9.96 17.82
N MET A 248 -1.28 -9.28 17.97
CA MET A 248 -2.38 -9.73 18.83
C MET A 248 -3.21 -10.85 18.20
N GLY A 249 -2.97 -11.18 16.92
CA GLY A 249 -3.71 -12.20 16.20
C GLY A 249 -5.15 -11.79 15.84
N TRP A 250 -5.49 -10.51 15.93
CA TRP A 250 -6.84 -10.02 15.68
C TRP A 250 -7.21 -10.14 14.20
N PRO A 251 -8.37 -10.73 13.87
CA PRO A 251 -8.93 -10.70 12.53
C PRO A 251 -9.11 -9.26 12.01
N LEU A 252 -8.69 -9.04 10.77
CA LEU A 252 -8.85 -7.77 10.06
C LEU A 252 -9.92 -7.92 8.97
N TYR A 253 -11.07 -7.30 9.19
CA TYR A 253 -12.15 -7.18 8.20
C TYR A 253 -11.87 -6.04 7.22
N GLN A 254 -12.20 -6.30 5.96
CA GLN A 254 -12.30 -5.28 4.92
C GLN A 254 -13.69 -5.34 4.29
N PHE A 255 -14.32 -4.17 4.18
CA PHE A 255 -15.53 -3.98 3.38
C PHE A 255 -15.10 -3.39 2.05
N VAL A 256 -15.47 -4.01 0.94
CA VAL A 256 -14.98 -3.63 -0.39
C VAL A 256 -16.15 -3.50 -1.36
N VAL A 257 -16.29 -2.32 -1.96
CA VAL A 257 -17.24 -2.07 -3.06
C VAL A 257 -16.58 -2.24 -4.43
N THR A 258 -17.37 -2.30 -5.49
CA THR A 258 -16.87 -2.37 -6.88
C THR A 258 -17.02 -1.01 -7.55
N ASP A 259 -15.93 -0.40 -8.01
CA ASP A 259 -15.98 0.89 -8.73
C ASP A 259 -16.45 0.75 -10.19
N GLY A 260 -16.65 1.86 -10.89
CA GLY A 260 -17.09 1.90 -12.30
C GLY A 260 -16.07 1.31 -13.30
N PHE A 261 -14.87 0.95 -12.86
CA PHE A 261 -13.88 0.21 -13.67
C PHE A 261 -13.80 -1.27 -13.28
N GLY A 262 -14.74 -1.76 -12.46
CA GLY A 262 -14.79 -3.14 -12.01
C GLY A 262 -13.74 -3.49 -10.95
N ARG A 263 -13.08 -2.50 -10.33
CA ARG A 263 -12.03 -2.71 -9.33
C ARG A 263 -12.61 -2.67 -7.91
N GLY A 264 -12.06 -3.49 -7.02
CA GLY A 264 -12.42 -3.43 -5.59
C GLY A 264 -11.89 -2.15 -4.92
N ARG A 265 -12.71 -1.47 -4.13
CA ARG A 265 -12.35 -0.32 -3.29
C ARG A 265 -12.71 -0.61 -1.84
N THR A 266 -11.72 -0.63 -0.94
CA THR A 266 -12.00 -0.77 0.49
C THR A 266 -12.70 0.49 1.00
N VAL A 267 -13.80 0.31 1.72
CA VAL A 267 -14.65 1.39 2.26
C VAL A 267 -14.71 1.40 3.79
N LEU A 268 -14.33 0.29 4.45
CA LEU A 268 -14.21 0.22 5.91
C LEU A 268 -13.19 -0.85 6.33
N PHE A 269 -12.49 -0.56 7.42
CA PHE A 269 -11.64 -1.50 8.15
C PHE A 269 -12.22 -1.78 9.53
N ALA A 270 -12.16 -3.04 9.96
CA ALA A 270 -12.45 -3.41 11.34
C ALA A 270 -11.45 -4.44 11.85
N LEU A 271 -10.79 -4.12 12.95
CA LEU A 271 -9.96 -5.05 13.74
C LEU A 271 -10.80 -5.47 14.94
N THR A 272 -10.94 -6.77 15.16
CA THR A 272 -11.72 -7.31 16.29
C THR A 272 -10.94 -8.41 16.98
N ARG A 273 -11.06 -8.54 18.30
CA ARG A 273 -10.42 -9.63 19.06
C ARG A 273 -11.05 -10.99 18.78
N ARG A 274 -12.35 -11.03 18.49
CA ARG A 274 -13.16 -12.24 18.28
C ARG A 274 -14.10 -12.07 17.09
N GLU A 275 -14.53 -13.18 16.50
CA GLU A 275 -15.47 -13.24 15.37
C GLU A 275 -16.81 -13.85 15.79
N THR A 276 -17.32 -13.48 16.96
CA THR A 276 -18.64 -13.93 17.38
C THR A 276 -19.73 -13.21 16.58
N PHE A 277 -20.95 -13.76 16.62
CA PHE A 277 -22.13 -13.10 16.05
C PHE A 277 -22.28 -11.66 16.54
N ALA A 278 -22.12 -11.42 17.85
CA ALA A 278 -22.23 -10.08 18.45
C ALA A 278 -21.13 -9.14 17.95
N ASP A 279 -19.90 -9.67 17.75
CA ASP A 279 -18.79 -8.87 17.23
C ASP A 279 -19.04 -8.41 15.80
N ILE A 280 -19.52 -9.32 14.93
CA ILE A 280 -19.83 -9.01 13.54
C ILE A 280 -21.04 -8.07 13.45
N LYS A 281 -22.06 -8.28 14.30
CA LYS A 281 -23.22 -7.38 14.40
C LYS A 281 -22.80 -5.95 14.74
N GLU A 282 -21.93 -5.76 15.73
CA GLU A 282 -21.39 -4.43 16.08
C GLU A 282 -20.62 -3.78 14.92
N ILE A 283 -19.86 -4.58 14.15
CA ILE A 283 -19.14 -4.08 12.96
C ILE A 283 -20.14 -3.59 11.91
N LEU A 284 -21.21 -4.35 11.64
CA LEU A 284 -22.25 -3.99 10.68
C LEU A 284 -23.05 -2.75 11.12
N GLN A 285 -23.39 -2.65 12.40
CA GLN A 285 -24.05 -1.47 12.97
C GLN A 285 -23.15 -0.22 12.88
N THR A 286 -21.85 -0.38 13.12
CA THR A 286 -20.88 0.70 12.95
C THR A 286 -20.74 1.09 11.49
N PHE A 287 -20.76 0.13 10.57
CA PHE A 287 -20.79 0.41 9.12
C PHE A 287 -22.01 1.26 8.74
N LYS A 288 -23.23 0.92 9.20
CA LYS A 288 -24.42 1.76 8.98
C LYS A 288 -24.24 3.18 9.52
N ARG A 289 -23.73 3.31 10.74
CA ARG A 289 -23.49 4.63 11.37
C ARG A 289 -22.48 5.47 10.59
N PHE A 290 -21.41 4.86 10.09
CA PHE A 290 -20.36 5.58 9.36
C PHE A 290 -20.79 5.97 7.96
N MET A 291 -21.54 5.10 7.29
CA MET A 291 -22.03 5.36 5.94
C MET A 291 -23.28 6.24 5.95
N VAL A 292 -23.96 6.43 7.09
CA VAL A 292 -25.18 7.23 7.27
C VAL A 292 -26.37 6.70 6.46
N ASP A 293 -26.33 6.80 5.14
CA ASP A 293 -27.30 6.23 4.23
C ASP A 293 -26.76 4.93 3.61
N THR A 294 -27.43 3.82 3.91
CA THR A 294 -27.15 2.50 3.34
C THR A 294 -28.29 1.95 2.48
N SER A 295 -29.33 2.74 2.22
CA SER A 295 -30.55 2.34 1.52
C SER A 295 -30.31 1.81 0.10
N LYS A 296 -29.27 2.32 -0.57
CA LYS A 296 -28.85 1.89 -1.90
C LYS A 296 -28.00 0.61 -1.91
N THR A 297 -27.70 0.03 -0.73
CA THR A 297 -27.05 -1.29 -0.67
C THR A 297 -28.07 -2.35 -0.98
N LEU A 298 -27.81 -3.15 -2.01
CA LEU A 298 -28.75 -4.16 -2.48
C LEU A 298 -28.26 -5.57 -2.20
N THR A 299 -26.94 -5.77 -2.16
CA THR A 299 -26.34 -7.10 -2.00
C THR A 299 -25.06 -7.08 -1.18
N PHE A 300 -24.95 -8.04 -0.27
CA PHE A 300 -23.70 -8.38 0.41
C PHE A 300 -23.10 -9.65 -0.16
N THR A 301 -21.80 -9.64 -0.43
CA THR A 301 -21.04 -10.82 -0.82
C THR A 301 -20.13 -11.24 0.31
N VAL A 302 -20.27 -12.48 0.78
CA VAL A 302 -19.61 -12.95 2.01
C VAL A 302 -19.08 -14.37 1.87
N ASP A 303 -18.26 -14.79 2.83
CA ASP A 303 -17.87 -16.18 2.95
C ASP A 303 -19.04 -17.05 3.47
N CYS A 304 -18.78 -18.34 3.71
CA CYS A 304 -19.82 -19.27 4.17
C CYS A 304 -19.97 -19.31 5.71
N ALA A 305 -19.57 -18.26 6.44
CA ALA A 305 -19.63 -18.24 7.90
C ALA A 305 -21.05 -17.97 8.43
N THR A 306 -21.56 -18.90 9.24
CA THR A 306 -22.92 -18.83 9.82
C THR A 306 -23.15 -17.57 10.65
N ALA A 307 -22.16 -17.17 11.46
CA ALA A 307 -22.25 -15.97 12.31
C ALA A 307 -22.40 -14.69 11.47
N GLN A 308 -21.63 -14.58 10.38
CA GLN A 308 -21.70 -13.44 9.48
C GLN A 308 -23.04 -13.37 8.74
N MET A 309 -23.53 -14.52 8.23
CA MET A 309 -24.84 -14.59 7.60
C MET A 309 -25.97 -14.20 8.55
N LYS A 310 -25.93 -14.66 9.80
CA LYS A 310 -26.96 -14.34 10.80
C LYS A 310 -26.95 -12.83 11.09
N ALA A 311 -25.77 -12.24 11.30
CA ALA A 311 -25.64 -10.81 11.59
C ALA A 311 -26.12 -9.94 10.41
N LEU A 312 -25.81 -10.33 9.17
CA LEU A 312 -26.28 -9.63 7.98
C LEU A 312 -27.79 -9.69 7.81
N LYS A 313 -28.44 -10.81 8.11
CA LYS A 313 -29.92 -10.90 8.00
C LYS A 313 -30.63 -10.01 9.00
N GLU A 314 -30.06 -9.86 10.20
CA GLU A 314 -30.64 -9.03 11.25
C GLU A 314 -30.42 -7.54 10.96
N GLU A 315 -29.22 -7.19 10.50
CA GLU A 315 -28.90 -5.78 10.22
C GLU A 315 -29.39 -5.32 8.85
N PHE A 316 -29.40 -6.16 7.83
CA PHE A 316 -29.77 -5.81 6.47
C PHE A 316 -30.82 -6.78 5.89
N PRO A 317 -32.04 -6.82 6.46
CA PRO A 317 -33.07 -7.80 6.11
C PRO A 317 -33.56 -7.68 4.65
N SER A 318 -33.53 -6.48 4.07
CA SER A 318 -33.93 -6.21 2.69
C SER A 318 -32.82 -6.51 1.66
N CYS A 319 -31.57 -6.68 2.10
CA CYS A 319 -30.45 -6.92 1.19
C CYS A 319 -30.35 -8.40 0.80
N ASN A 320 -29.95 -8.64 -0.43
CA ASN A 320 -29.56 -9.98 -0.86
C ASN A 320 -28.23 -10.37 -0.21
N ILE A 321 -28.07 -11.66 0.08
CA ILE A 321 -26.80 -12.23 0.54
C ILE A 321 -26.34 -13.24 -0.49
N VAL A 322 -25.13 -13.06 -1.01
CA VAL A 322 -24.51 -13.98 -1.98
C VAL A 322 -23.26 -14.57 -1.35
N LEU A 323 -23.24 -15.89 -1.19
CA LEU A 323 -22.08 -16.62 -0.72
C LEU A 323 -21.03 -16.68 -1.83
N CYS A 324 -19.79 -16.49 -1.45
CA CYS A 324 -18.64 -16.67 -2.32
C CYS A 324 -18.61 -18.10 -2.86
N LEU A 325 -18.81 -18.25 -4.18
CA LEU A 325 -18.88 -19.55 -4.83
C LEU A 325 -17.59 -20.37 -4.66
N PHE A 326 -16.44 -19.70 -4.53
CA PHE A 326 -15.17 -20.36 -4.21
C PHE A 326 -15.22 -21.06 -2.84
N HIS A 327 -15.71 -20.38 -1.80
CA HIS A 327 -15.83 -20.95 -0.45
C HIS A 327 -16.87 -22.06 -0.39
N VAL A 328 -18.00 -21.90 -1.10
CA VAL A 328 -19.03 -22.95 -1.24
C VAL A 328 -18.43 -24.19 -1.91
N CYS A 329 -17.74 -24.01 -3.03
CA CYS A 329 -17.09 -25.11 -3.74
C CYS A 329 -15.95 -25.73 -2.93
N GLN A 330 -15.26 -24.96 -2.08
CA GLN A 330 -14.26 -25.49 -1.17
C GLN A 330 -14.90 -26.35 -0.08
N ALA A 331 -16.04 -25.94 0.47
CA ALA A 331 -16.82 -26.74 1.42
C ALA A 331 -17.31 -28.04 0.77
N PHE A 332 -17.90 -27.96 -0.43
CA PHE A 332 -18.30 -29.13 -1.22
C PHE A 332 -17.12 -30.04 -1.56
N ARG A 333 -15.95 -29.49 -1.88
CA ARG A 333 -14.75 -30.29 -2.14
C ARG A 333 -14.26 -31.03 -0.90
N ARG A 334 -14.30 -30.40 0.28
CA ARG A 334 -13.90 -31.03 1.55
C ARG A 334 -14.84 -32.16 1.92
N LYS A 335 -16.15 -31.89 1.93
CA LYS A 335 -17.17 -32.91 2.24
C LYS A 335 -17.23 -33.99 1.16
N GLY A 336 -17.11 -33.60 -0.11
CA GLY A 336 -17.12 -34.49 -1.26
C GLY A 336 -16.02 -35.54 -1.29
N LYS A 337 -14.89 -35.31 -0.60
CA LYS A 337 -13.82 -36.32 -0.45
C LYS A 337 -14.20 -37.45 0.53
N GLN A 338 -15.17 -37.22 1.40
CA GLN A 338 -15.64 -38.20 2.38
C GLN A 338 -16.67 -39.16 1.78
N PHE A 339 -17.26 -38.79 0.64
CA PHE A 339 -18.22 -39.63 -0.07
C PHE A 339 -17.49 -40.66 -0.93
N PRO A 340 -17.91 -41.93 -0.94
CA PRO A 340 -17.28 -42.99 -1.73
C PRO A 340 -17.20 -42.66 -3.23
N ASN A 341 -18.26 -42.05 -3.77
CA ASN A 341 -18.36 -41.82 -5.21
C ASN A 341 -17.73 -40.49 -5.65
N GLN A 342 -16.65 -40.56 -6.42
CA GLN A 342 -15.90 -39.39 -6.89
C GLN A 342 -16.71 -38.48 -7.85
N LEU A 343 -17.78 -38.99 -8.47
CA LEU A 343 -18.67 -38.18 -9.32
C LEU A 343 -19.45 -37.13 -8.51
N VAL A 344 -19.74 -37.40 -7.24
CA VAL A 344 -20.48 -36.48 -6.35
C VAL A 344 -19.78 -35.12 -6.29
N LYS A 345 -18.46 -35.10 -6.15
CA LYS A 345 -17.68 -33.86 -6.13
C LYS A 345 -17.83 -33.06 -7.44
N LYS A 346 -17.81 -33.74 -8.59
CA LYS A 346 -17.97 -33.11 -9.91
C LYS A 346 -19.39 -32.54 -10.07
N TRP A 347 -20.40 -33.27 -9.63
CA TRP A 347 -21.80 -32.82 -9.71
C TRP A 347 -22.13 -31.73 -8.70
N LEU A 348 -21.59 -31.76 -7.49
CA LEU A 348 -21.69 -30.65 -6.53
C LEU A 348 -21.13 -29.34 -7.11
N TYR A 349 -19.96 -29.41 -7.75
CA TYR A 349 -19.37 -28.26 -8.42
C TYR A 349 -20.28 -27.73 -9.55
N ARG A 350 -20.79 -28.61 -10.42
CA ARG A 350 -21.69 -28.24 -11.52
C ARG A 350 -23.04 -27.70 -11.02
N MET A 351 -23.58 -28.27 -9.94
CA MET A 351 -24.81 -27.83 -9.27
C MET A 351 -24.67 -26.40 -8.71
N ALA A 352 -23.50 -26.04 -8.18
CA ALA A 352 -23.26 -24.68 -7.68
C ALA A 352 -23.16 -23.64 -8.82
N HIS A 353 -22.61 -24.02 -9.99
CA HIS A 353 -22.35 -23.12 -11.10
C HIS A 353 -23.47 -23.03 -12.14
N THR A 354 -24.36 -24.02 -12.21
CA THR A 354 -25.41 -24.04 -13.23
C THR A 354 -26.38 -22.88 -13.04
N ARG A 355 -26.69 -22.19 -14.14
CA ARG A 355 -27.74 -21.15 -14.19
C ARG A 355 -29.13 -21.71 -14.48
N SER A 356 -29.20 -22.93 -15.02
CA SER A 356 -30.47 -23.61 -15.27
C SER A 356 -30.99 -24.25 -13.99
N TYR A 357 -32.24 -23.92 -13.66
CA TYR A 357 -32.98 -24.48 -12.53
C TYR A 357 -33.20 -25.99 -12.70
N ASP A 358 -33.52 -26.46 -13.90
CA ASP A 358 -33.73 -27.89 -14.17
C ASP A 358 -32.42 -28.68 -14.05
N ARG A 359 -31.32 -28.13 -14.58
CA ARG A 359 -29.99 -28.76 -14.41
C ARG A 359 -29.58 -28.84 -12.94
N PHE A 360 -29.94 -27.84 -12.12
CA PHE A 360 -29.68 -27.88 -10.68
C PHE A 360 -30.33 -29.11 -10.03
N TRP A 361 -31.63 -29.30 -10.26
CA TRP A 361 -32.37 -30.44 -9.71
C TRP A 361 -31.90 -31.77 -10.30
N ARG A 362 -31.55 -31.80 -11.59
CA ARG A 362 -30.95 -32.98 -12.23
C ARG A 362 -29.66 -33.40 -11.55
N TYR A 363 -28.76 -32.46 -11.21
CA TYR A 363 -27.55 -32.80 -10.47
C TYR A 363 -27.84 -33.29 -9.06
N LEU A 364 -28.79 -32.69 -8.35
CA LEU A 364 -29.19 -33.16 -7.01
C LEU A 364 -29.76 -34.59 -7.05
N ASN A 365 -30.57 -34.90 -8.06
CA ASN A 365 -31.12 -36.23 -8.27
C ASN A 365 -30.02 -37.24 -8.58
N LEU A 366 -29.12 -36.91 -9.52
CA LEU A 366 -27.98 -37.77 -9.85
C LEU A 366 -27.10 -38.06 -8.62
N ILE A 367 -26.79 -37.03 -7.82
CA ILE A 367 -26.04 -37.21 -6.56
C ILE A 367 -26.78 -38.16 -5.63
N SER A 368 -28.10 -37.96 -5.46
CA SER A 368 -28.91 -38.78 -4.55
C SER A 368 -29.01 -40.24 -4.98
N ILE A 369 -28.95 -40.53 -6.28
CA ILE A 369 -28.98 -41.89 -6.85
C ILE A 369 -27.66 -42.60 -6.62
N VAL A 370 -26.54 -41.93 -6.88
CA VAL A 370 -25.22 -42.57 -6.77
C VAL A 370 -24.68 -42.60 -5.33
N ASP A 371 -25.20 -41.73 -4.47
CA ASP A 371 -24.77 -41.57 -3.09
C ASP A 371 -25.89 -40.93 -2.23
N ALA A 372 -26.66 -41.79 -1.57
CA ALA A 372 -27.81 -41.38 -0.76
C ALA A 372 -27.39 -40.49 0.43
N GLU A 373 -26.23 -40.73 1.04
CA GLU A 373 -25.70 -39.92 2.15
C GLU A 373 -25.38 -38.50 1.67
N ALA A 374 -24.72 -38.37 0.51
CA ALA A 374 -24.44 -37.09 -0.10
C ALA A 374 -25.72 -36.32 -0.44
N GLY A 375 -26.73 -37.00 -0.99
CA GLY A 375 -28.06 -36.44 -1.25
C GLY A 375 -28.72 -35.91 0.02
N ALA A 376 -28.73 -36.72 1.09
CA ALA A 376 -29.28 -36.35 2.39
C ALA A 376 -28.54 -35.15 3.01
N TYR A 377 -27.21 -35.13 2.93
CA TYR A 377 -26.38 -34.00 3.38
C TYR A 377 -26.76 -32.69 2.68
N ILE A 378 -26.89 -32.70 1.35
CA ILE A 378 -27.25 -31.47 0.60
C ILE A 378 -28.65 -30.99 1.01
N ARG A 379 -29.63 -31.89 1.09
CA ARG A 379 -31.01 -31.54 1.49
C ARG A 379 -31.07 -30.93 2.89
N ARG A 380 -30.33 -31.53 3.84
CA ARG A 380 -30.31 -31.10 5.24
C ARG A 380 -29.61 -29.76 5.45
N TYR A 381 -28.44 -29.56 4.84
CA TYR A 381 -27.56 -28.44 5.19
C TYR A 381 -27.50 -27.31 4.14
N TRP A 382 -27.72 -27.60 2.86
CA TRP A 382 -27.47 -26.64 1.77
C TRP A 382 -28.72 -26.26 0.96
N LEU A 383 -29.70 -27.16 0.83
CA LEU A 383 -30.87 -26.93 -0.02
C LEU A 383 -31.77 -25.80 0.49
N ARG A 384 -31.90 -25.68 1.82
CA ARG A 384 -32.63 -24.58 2.47
C ARG A 384 -31.97 -23.21 2.25
N THR A 385 -30.66 -23.20 2.01
CA THR A 385 -29.86 -22.00 1.81
C THR A 385 -29.48 -21.75 0.34
N ARG A 386 -30.07 -22.50 -0.61
CA ARG A 386 -29.75 -22.44 -2.05
C ARG A 386 -29.81 -21.03 -2.66
N LYS A 387 -30.73 -20.19 -2.19
CA LYS A 387 -30.88 -18.79 -2.61
C LYS A 387 -29.70 -17.88 -2.29
N TYR A 388 -28.72 -18.35 -1.52
CA TYR A 388 -27.51 -17.58 -1.22
C TYR A 388 -26.32 -18.04 -2.07
N TRP A 389 -26.27 -19.29 -2.56
CA TRP A 389 -25.07 -19.86 -3.19
C TRP A 389 -25.27 -20.45 -4.59
N ALA A 390 -26.47 -20.89 -4.93
CA ALA A 390 -26.73 -21.55 -6.21
C ALA A 390 -26.88 -20.49 -7.30
N ALA A 391 -26.05 -20.58 -8.34
CA ALA A 391 -26.14 -19.65 -9.47
C ALA A 391 -27.53 -19.66 -10.13
N SER A 392 -28.24 -20.79 -10.16
CA SER A 392 -29.61 -20.87 -10.68
C SER A 392 -30.64 -20.10 -9.86
N CYS A 393 -30.38 -19.86 -8.57
CA CYS A 393 -31.30 -19.16 -7.67
C CYS A 393 -31.00 -17.66 -7.54
N ASN A 394 -29.80 -17.21 -7.92
CA ASN A 394 -29.35 -15.82 -7.76
C ASN A 394 -29.57 -14.98 -9.05
N ARG A 395 -30.46 -15.41 -9.94
CA ARG A 395 -30.64 -14.82 -11.29
C ARG A 395 -30.99 -13.34 -11.28
N PHE A 396 -31.82 -12.92 -10.33
CA PHE A 396 -32.31 -11.54 -10.23
C PHE A 396 -31.50 -10.69 -9.24
N THR A 397 -30.37 -11.21 -8.77
CA THR A 397 -29.54 -10.54 -7.77
C THR A 397 -28.47 -9.69 -8.45
N ILE A 398 -28.42 -8.41 -8.06
CA ILE A 398 -27.35 -7.51 -8.48
C ILE A 398 -26.04 -7.87 -7.78
N SER A 399 -24.99 -8.14 -8.54
CA SER A 399 -23.70 -8.60 -7.98
C SER A 399 -22.50 -7.78 -8.43
N MET A 400 -22.63 -6.94 -9.46
CA MET A 400 -21.53 -6.24 -10.12
C MET A 400 -20.38 -7.19 -10.51
N GLY A 401 -20.74 -8.44 -10.84
CA GLY A 401 -19.82 -9.53 -11.15
C GLY A 401 -19.16 -10.20 -9.95
N ASN A 402 -19.57 -9.89 -8.71
CA ASN A 402 -19.09 -10.56 -7.51
C ASN A 402 -19.85 -11.87 -7.26
N ASN A 403 -19.51 -12.92 -8.02
CA ASN A 403 -19.95 -14.29 -7.71
C ASN A 403 -18.96 -15.00 -6.77
N THR A 404 -17.83 -14.34 -6.47
CA THR A 404 -16.73 -14.80 -5.62
C THR A 404 -16.18 -13.59 -4.87
N ASN A 405 -15.54 -13.80 -3.72
CA ASN A 405 -14.93 -12.73 -2.91
C ASN A 405 -13.58 -12.23 -3.47
N ASN A 406 -13.31 -12.44 -4.75
CA ASN A 406 -12.02 -12.15 -5.40
C ASN A 406 -11.55 -10.71 -5.19
N ARG A 407 -12.47 -9.75 -5.12
CA ARG A 407 -12.13 -8.33 -4.93
C ARG A 407 -11.66 -8.05 -3.50
N VAL A 408 -12.32 -8.63 -2.49
CA VAL A 408 -11.89 -8.52 -1.10
C VAL A 408 -10.58 -9.29 -0.89
N GLU A 409 -10.47 -10.50 -1.43
CA GLU A 409 -9.24 -11.30 -1.36
C GLU A 409 -8.04 -10.61 -2.03
N ASN A 410 -8.26 -9.94 -3.16
CA ASN A 410 -7.21 -9.14 -3.80
C ASN A 410 -6.84 -7.91 -2.95
N ALA A 411 -7.80 -7.28 -2.27
CA ALA A 411 -7.51 -6.18 -1.34
C ALA A 411 -6.69 -6.69 -0.14
N HIS A 412 -7.05 -7.83 0.45
CA HIS A 412 -6.29 -8.51 1.51
C HIS A 412 -4.87 -8.84 1.06
N ARG A 413 -4.71 -9.43 -0.12
CA ARG A 413 -3.39 -9.78 -0.67
C ARG A 413 -2.50 -8.55 -0.83
N GLN A 414 -3.05 -7.45 -1.33
CA GLN A 414 -2.29 -6.20 -1.49
C GLN A 414 -1.92 -5.58 -0.15
N LEU A 415 -2.82 -5.59 0.83
CA LEU A 415 -2.56 -5.04 2.17
C LEU A 415 -1.55 -5.87 2.96
N LYS A 416 -1.59 -7.20 2.83
CA LYS A 416 -0.60 -8.12 3.44
C LYS A 416 0.84 -7.90 2.95
N ARG A 417 1.04 -7.21 1.82
CA ARG A 417 2.38 -6.74 1.39
C ARG A 417 2.93 -5.60 2.25
N TYR A 418 2.17 -5.11 3.22
CA TYR A 418 2.59 -4.08 4.18
C TYR A 418 2.59 -4.64 5.61
N LEU A 419 1.61 -5.47 5.94
CA LEU A 419 1.40 -6.01 7.29
C LEU A 419 2.21 -7.28 7.57
N ARG A 420 2.61 -7.48 8.83
CA ARG A 420 3.23 -8.71 9.35
C ARG A 420 2.50 -9.22 10.59
N LYS A 421 2.48 -10.53 10.78
CA LYS A 421 1.99 -11.17 12.02
C LYS A 421 2.68 -10.62 13.28
N GLY A 422 3.93 -10.16 13.21
CA GLY A 422 4.67 -9.61 14.36
C GLY A 422 4.43 -8.13 14.65
N ASP A 423 3.67 -7.43 13.80
CA ASP A 423 3.50 -5.97 13.93
C ASP A 423 2.61 -5.64 15.15
N PRO A 424 3.04 -4.74 16.06
CA PRO A 424 2.17 -4.18 17.09
C PRO A 424 0.93 -3.50 16.49
N MET A 425 -0.10 -3.26 17.30
CA MET A 425 -1.37 -2.70 16.83
C MET A 425 -1.18 -1.30 16.20
N GLU A 426 -0.35 -0.47 16.83
CA GLU A 426 0.00 0.88 16.38
C GLU A 426 0.66 0.85 15.00
N LEU A 427 1.66 -0.02 14.84
CA LEU A 427 2.34 -0.22 13.57
C LEU A 427 1.39 -0.76 12.50
N THR A 428 0.47 -1.66 12.88
CA THR A 428 -0.54 -2.21 11.97
C THR A 428 -1.46 -1.11 11.46
N LEU A 429 -2.03 -0.28 12.34
CA LEU A 429 -2.90 0.83 11.97
C LEU A 429 -2.18 1.86 11.09
N TRP A 430 -0.95 2.23 11.47
CA TRP A 430 -0.15 3.16 10.70
C TRP A 430 0.14 2.64 9.28
N LYS A 431 0.47 1.35 9.14
CA LYS A 431 0.67 0.71 7.83
C LYS A 431 -0.61 0.63 7.00
N ILE A 432 -1.76 0.35 7.62
CA ILE A 432 -3.06 0.40 6.91
C ILE A 432 -3.31 1.81 6.41
N TRP A 433 -3.08 2.82 7.24
CA TRP A 433 -3.25 4.23 6.86
C TRP A 433 -2.36 4.63 5.67
N ARG A 434 -1.07 4.31 5.70
CA ARG A 434 -0.14 4.54 4.57
C ARG A 434 -0.54 3.78 3.31
N TRP A 435 -1.06 2.55 3.46
CA TRP A 435 -1.56 1.78 2.33
C TRP A 435 -2.77 2.45 1.67
N ILE A 436 -3.68 3.05 2.45
CA ILE A 436 -4.82 3.80 1.92
C ILE A 436 -4.31 4.97 1.06
N ASP A 437 -3.37 5.79 1.56
CA ASP A 437 -2.80 6.91 0.80
C ASP A 437 -2.26 6.48 -0.56
N HIS A 438 -1.45 5.42 -0.58
CA HIS A 438 -0.85 4.92 -1.81
C HIS A 438 -1.87 4.31 -2.77
N THR A 439 -2.85 3.57 -2.26
CA THR A 439 -3.81 2.87 -3.12
C THR A 439 -4.90 3.76 -3.66
N THR A 440 -5.40 4.73 -2.88
CA THR A 440 -6.38 5.73 -3.35
C THR A 440 -5.82 6.50 -4.53
N MET A 441 -4.64 7.10 -4.38
CA MET A 441 -4.01 7.89 -5.44
C MET A 441 -3.73 7.09 -6.70
N ARG A 442 -3.19 5.87 -6.55
CA ARG A 442 -2.93 4.98 -7.69
C ARG A 442 -4.21 4.65 -8.46
N LYS A 443 -5.31 4.35 -7.76
CA LYS A 443 -6.59 3.99 -8.41
C LYS A 443 -7.24 5.19 -9.12
N ILE A 444 -7.11 6.39 -8.56
CA ILE A 444 -7.56 7.64 -9.21
C ILE A 444 -6.80 7.85 -10.53
N ARG A 445 -5.46 7.85 -10.48
CA ARG A 445 -4.62 8.04 -11.68
C ARG A 445 -4.89 6.99 -12.76
N GLN A 446 -5.01 5.73 -12.36
CA GLN A 446 -5.39 4.66 -13.29
C GLN A 446 -6.77 4.88 -13.91
N GLY A 447 -7.74 5.38 -13.12
CA GLY A 447 -9.07 5.73 -13.61
C GLY A 447 -9.00 6.82 -14.68
N GLN A 448 -8.32 7.93 -14.37
CA GLN A 448 -8.10 9.04 -15.31
C GLN A 448 -7.42 8.57 -16.59
N TRP A 449 -6.36 7.75 -16.48
CA TRP A 449 -5.68 7.19 -17.65
C TRP A 449 -6.60 6.32 -18.51
N MET A 450 -7.45 5.49 -17.90
CA MET A 450 -8.44 4.70 -18.65
C MET A 450 -9.49 5.57 -19.33
N LEU A 451 -9.88 6.69 -18.70
CA LEU A 451 -10.81 7.68 -19.26
C LEU A 451 -10.18 8.64 -20.28
N ALA A 452 -8.85 8.65 -20.42
CA ALA A 452 -8.18 9.40 -21.49
C ALA A 452 -8.06 8.57 -22.78
N LYS A 453 -8.28 7.25 -22.70
CA LYS A 453 -8.12 6.35 -23.84
C LYS A 453 -9.37 6.23 -24.70
N TYR A 454 -9.11 6.12 -26.01
CA TYR A 454 -10.07 5.74 -27.02
C TYR A 454 -9.94 4.25 -27.33
N TYR A 455 -11.08 3.58 -27.39
CA TYR A 455 -11.19 2.17 -27.73
C TYR A 455 -12.10 2.04 -28.94
N ASN A 456 -11.66 1.26 -29.93
CA ASN A 456 -12.51 0.89 -31.05
C ASN A 456 -13.10 -0.49 -30.76
N TYR A 457 -14.40 -0.62 -30.92
CA TYR A 457 -15.13 -1.87 -30.74
C TYR A 457 -15.71 -2.28 -32.09
N ASP A 458 -15.55 -3.56 -32.42
CA ASP A 458 -16.17 -4.15 -33.60
C ASP A 458 -17.65 -4.43 -33.32
N VAL A 459 -18.46 -3.37 -33.49
CA VAL A 459 -19.92 -3.36 -33.26
C VAL A 459 -20.59 -2.43 -34.28
N PRO A 460 -21.91 -2.55 -34.48
CA PRO A 460 -22.66 -1.63 -35.36
C PRO A 460 -22.43 -0.15 -35.01
N ASN A 461 -22.40 0.72 -36.03
CA ASN A 461 -22.08 2.14 -35.86
C ASN A 461 -23.02 2.86 -34.89
N SER A 462 -24.31 2.49 -34.87
CA SER A 462 -25.32 3.02 -33.93
C SER A 462 -24.98 2.76 -32.45
N LEU A 463 -24.22 1.71 -32.15
CA LEU A 463 -23.83 1.35 -30.79
C LEU A 463 -22.49 1.98 -30.36
N LYS A 464 -21.65 2.40 -31.31
CA LYS A 464 -20.28 2.89 -31.01
C LYS A 464 -20.29 4.12 -30.08
N SER A 465 -21.17 5.08 -30.30
CA SER A 465 -21.29 6.28 -29.44
C SER A 465 -21.67 5.91 -28.00
N HIS A 466 -22.63 5.00 -27.82
CA HIS A 466 -23.06 4.50 -26.52
C HIS A 466 -21.94 3.74 -25.79
N LEU A 467 -21.21 2.85 -26.47
CA LEU A 467 -20.07 2.18 -25.82
C LEU A 467 -18.94 3.16 -25.46
N ARG A 468 -18.73 4.22 -26.26
CA ARG A 468 -17.74 5.26 -25.96
C ARG A 468 -18.11 6.10 -24.75
N SER A 469 -19.39 6.21 -24.39
CA SER A 469 -19.81 6.92 -23.17
C SER A 469 -19.61 6.08 -21.91
N LEU A 470 -19.40 4.76 -22.03
CA LEU A 470 -19.10 3.85 -20.92
C LEU A 470 -17.61 3.81 -20.55
N THR A 471 -17.31 3.38 -19.32
CA THR A 471 -15.94 3.02 -18.95
C THR A 471 -15.46 1.83 -19.79
N PRO A 472 -14.14 1.69 -20.03
CA PRO A 472 -13.61 0.58 -20.83
C PRO A 472 -14.02 -0.79 -20.28
N PHE A 473 -14.13 -0.93 -18.95
CA PHE A 473 -14.60 -2.14 -18.30
C PHE A 473 -16.05 -2.48 -18.69
N ALA A 474 -16.95 -1.51 -18.59
CA ALA A 474 -18.37 -1.70 -18.88
C ALA A 474 -18.63 -1.94 -20.36
N ALA A 475 -18.00 -1.14 -21.24
CA ALA A 475 -18.10 -1.34 -22.68
C ALA A 475 -17.62 -2.75 -23.10
N GLN A 476 -16.48 -3.20 -22.56
CA GLN A 476 -15.97 -4.55 -22.81
C GLN A 476 -16.95 -5.63 -22.34
N LYS A 477 -17.67 -5.42 -21.22
CA LYS A 477 -18.69 -6.37 -20.74
C LYS A 477 -19.87 -6.48 -21.70
N VAL A 478 -20.35 -5.37 -22.25
CA VAL A 478 -21.42 -5.37 -23.25
C VAL A 478 -20.97 -6.11 -24.51
N VAL A 479 -19.76 -5.80 -25.02
CA VAL A 479 -19.20 -6.47 -26.22
C VAL A 479 -19.04 -7.98 -26.02
N LEU A 480 -18.51 -8.40 -24.88
CA LEU A 480 -18.35 -9.83 -24.57
C LEU A 480 -19.70 -10.57 -24.43
N ASP A 481 -20.75 -9.88 -23.99
CA ASP A 481 -22.10 -10.45 -23.94
C ASP A 481 -22.68 -10.60 -25.34
N LEU A 482 -22.48 -9.61 -26.22
CA LEU A 482 -22.89 -9.66 -27.62
C LEU A 482 -22.21 -10.77 -28.41
N GLN A 483 -20.94 -11.05 -28.15
CA GLN A 483 -20.22 -12.14 -28.82
C GLN A 483 -20.74 -13.54 -28.46
N ARG A 484 -21.52 -13.68 -27.39
CA ARG A 484 -22.09 -14.98 -26.97
C ARG A 484 -23.44 -15.29 -27.63
N ARG A 485 -23.90 -14.44 -28.55
CA ARG A 485 -25.20 -14.51 -29.26
C ARG A 485 -25.58 -15.94 -29.66
N SER A 486 -26.50 -16.51 -28.89
CA SER A 486 -27.20 -17.76 -29.21
C SER A 486 -28.62 -17.70 -28.64
N PHE A 487 -29.37 -16.66 -29.02
CA PHE A 487 -30.76 -16.45 -28.61
C PHE A 487 -31.65 -16.19 -29.82
N PHE A 488 -32.92 -16.56 -29.70
CA PHE A 488 -33.93 -16.43 -30.73
C PHE A 488 -34.96 -15.37 -30.33
N PHE A 489 -35.34 -14.51 -31.28
CA PHE A 489 -36.50 -13.63 -31.12
C PHE A 489 -37.78 -14.47 -31.02
N HIS A 490 -38.64 -14.15 -30.08
CA HIS A 490 -39.89 -14.89 -29.87
C HIS A 490 -41.12 -14.04 -30.21
N SER A 491 -41.28 -12.88 -29.59
CA SER A 491 -42.43 -11.99 -29.82
C SER A 491 -42.17 -10.56 -29.35
N ILE A 492 -43.02 -9.62 -29.81
CA ILE A 492 -43.00 -8.21 -29.42
C ILE A 492 -44.40 -7.72 -29.05
N SER A 493 -44.48 -6.86 -28.05
CA SER A 493 -45.68 -6.15 -27.61
C SER A 493 -45.39 -4.65 -27.47
N SER A 494 -46.41 -3.85 -27.15
CA SER A 494 -46.26 -2.40 -26.93
C SER A 494 -45.26 -2.05 -25.81
N THR A 495 -45.12 -2.93 -24.81
CA THR A 495 -44.29 -2.67 -23.61
C THR A 495 -43.05 -3.55 -23.51
N SER A 496 -43.02 -4.71 -24.17
CA SER A 496 -41.96 -5.69 -23.99
C SER A 496 -41.56 -6.46 -25.25
N VAL A 497 -40.30 -6.89 -25.30
CA VAL A 497 -39.76 -7.83 -26.29
C VAL A 497 -39.35 -9.12 -25.59
N VAL A 498 -39.66 -10.27 -26.18
CA VAL A 498 -39.42 -11.59 -25.61
C VAL A 498 -38.35 -12.33 -26.42
N TYR A 499 -37.34 -12.84 -25.73
CA TYR A 499 -36.24 -13.62 -26.30
C TYR A 499 -36.13 -14.99 -25.61
N ALA A 500 -35.73 -16.02 -26.37
CA ALA A 500 -35.44 -17.35 -25.87
C ALA A 500 -33.93 -17.67 -26.02
N GLU A 501 -33.26 -17.98 -24.91
CA GLU A 501 -31.83 -18.30 -24.89
C GLU A 501 -31.59 -19.51 -23.97
N GLY A 502 -30.98 -20.59 -24.49
CA GLY A 502 -30.56 -21.74 -23.70
C GLY A 502 -31.66 -22.42 -22.86
N GLY A 503 -32.91 -22.43 -23.35
CA GLY A 503 -34.08 -22.98 -22.65
C GLY A 503 -34.71 -22.03 -21.62
N HIS A 504 -34.33 -20.75 -21.62
CA HIS A 504 -34.91 -19.72 -20.77
C HIS A 504 -35.56 -18.61 -21.60
N ILE A 505 -36.65 -18.06 -21.07
CA ILE A 505 -37.31 -16.88 -21.62
C ILE A 505 -36.84 -15.63 -20.89
N PHE A 506 -36.59 -14.56 -21.65
CA PHE A 506 -36.15 -13.26 -21.18
C PHE A 506 -37.06 -12.17 -21.71
N PHE A 507 -37.38 -11.22 -20.84
CA PHE A 507 -38.25 -10.08 -21.15
C PHE A 507 -37.39 -8.82 -21.13
N VAL A 508 -37.52 -8.01 -22.18
CA VAL A 508 -36.94 -6.66 -22.27
C VAL A 508 -38.07 -5.66 -22.20
N ASN A 509 -38.09 -4.81 -21.17
CA ASN A 509 -39.02 -3.68 -21.07
C ASN A 509 -38.54 -2.53 -21.97
N ARG A 510 -39.37 -2.15 -22.94
CA ARG A 510 -39.06 -1.17 -24.00
C ARG A 510 -38.95 0.27 -23.47
N ASN A 511 -39.71 0.59 -22.42
CA ASN A 511 -39.80 1.94 -21.85
C ASN A 511 -38.71 2.20 -20.79
N GLU A 512 -38.18 1.13 -20.20
CA GLU A 512 -37.19 1.22 -19.13
C GLU A 512 -35.81 0.68 -19.52
N ALA A 513 -35.65 0.07 -20.69
CA ALA A 513 -34.44 -0.64 -21.11
C ALA A 513 -33.95 -1.69 -20.08
N LYS A 514 -34.90 -2.33 -19.37
CA LYS A 514 -34.60 -3.38 -18.38
C LYS A 514 -34.75 -4.77 -18.98
N CYS A 515 -33.88 -5.70 -18.60
CA CYS A 515 -33.99 -7.10 -19.02
C CYS A 515 -33.96 -8.06 -17.83
N THR A 516 -34.70 -9.17 -17.92
CA THR A 516 -34.70 -10.23 -16.91
C THR A 516 -33.56 -11.25 -17.06
N CYS A 517 -32.58 -10.96 -17.92
CA CYS A 517 -31.42 -11.83 -18.13
C CYS A 517 -30.34 -11.63 -17.08
N TRP A 518 -29.51 -12.65 -16.93
CA TRP A 518 -28.44 -12.67 -15.93
C TRP A 518 -27.50 -11.47 -16.05
N THR A 519 -27.06 -11.15 -17.28
CA THR A 519 -26.08 -10.08 -17.51
C THR A 519 -26.66 -8.74 -17.10
N TYR A 520 -27.92 -8.46 -17.47
CA TYR A 520 -28.58 -7.22 -17.06
C TYR A 520 -28.76 -7.16 -15.54
N CYS A 521 -29.38 -8.18 -14.93
CA CYS A 521 -29.63 -8.18 -13.48
C CYS A 521 -28.35 -8.06 -12.66
N ALA A 522 -27.25 -8.65 -13.12
CA ALA A 522 -25.98 -8.62 -12.38
C ALA A 522 -25.27 -7.27 -12.44
N TYR A 523 -25.40 -6.51 -13.54
CA TYR A 523 -24.57 -5.31 -13.80
C TYR A 523 -25.37 -4.02 -14.03
N ASN A 524 -26.66 -4.08 -14.34
CA ASN A 524 -27.42 -2.96 -14.93
C ASN A 524 -26.73 -2.36 -16.17
N LEU A 525 -26.16 -3.24 -17.00
CA LEU A 525 -25.59 -2.89 -18.30
C LEU A 525 -26.50 -3.42 -19.41
N PRO A 526 -26.52 -2.79 -20.60
CA PRO A 526 -27.22 -3.34 -21.75
C PRO A 526 -26.67 -4.73 -22.06
N CYS A 527 -27.49 -5.75 -21.84
CA CYS A 527 -27.18 -7.10 -22.27
C CYS A 527 -27.45 -7.25 -23.77
N ALA A 528 -27.04 -8.39 -24.34
CA ALA A 528 -27.25 -8.65 -25.75
C ALA A 528 -28.73 -8.52 -26.19
N HIS A 529 -29.70 -8.88 -25.33
CA HIS A 529 -31.13 -8.71 -25.60
C HIS A 529 -31.57 -7.24 -25.68
N VAL A 530 -31.05 -6.39 -24.78
CA VAL A 530 -31.37 -4.95 -24.76
C VAL A 530 -30.73 -4.26 -25.96
N VAL A 531 -29.49 -4.62 -26.30
CA VAL A 531 -28.82 -4.14 -27.51
C VAL A 531 -29.56 -4.58 -28.77
N GLU A 532 -30.03 -5.82 -28.83
CA GLU A 532 -30.81 -6.28 -29.98
C GLU A 532 -32.14 -5.51 -30.13
N ALA A 533 -32.84 -5.28 -29.01
CA ALA A 533 -34.03 -4.44 -29.00
C ALA A 533 -33.72 -2.99 -29.44
N PHE A 534 -32.55 -2.45 -29.08
CA PHE A 534 -32.10 -1.14 -29.53
C PHE A 534 -31.81 -1.09 -31.04
N LEU A 535 -31.07 -2.08 -31.56
CA LEU A 535 -30.66 -2.11 -32.97
C LEU A 535 -31.83 -2.27 -33.93
N ASN A 536 -32.88 -2.96 -33.51
CA ASN A 536 -34.12 -3.11 -34.29
C ASN A 536 -35.17 -2.03 -33.95
N SER A 537 -34.78 -0.95 -33.27
CA SER A 537 -35.65 0.20 -32.94
C SER A 537 -36.88 -0.16 -32.11
N TYR A 538 -36.79 -1.18 -31.26
CA TYR A 538 -37.86 -1.59 -30.36
C TYR A 538 -37.84 -0.84 -29.03
N LEU A 539 -36.75 -0.17 -28.64
CA LEU A 539 -36.71 0.61 -27.40
C LEU A 539 -37.33 2.00 -27.57
N ASN A 540 -38.05 2.46 -26.54
CA ASN A 540 -38.66 3.78 -26.47
C ASN A 540 -37.86 4.75 -25.57
N CYS A 541 -36.62 4.40 -25.21
CA CYS A 541 -35.78 5.14 -24.29
C CYS A 541 -34.28 4.92 -24.58
N ASP A 542 -33.42 5.69 -23.91
CA ASP A 542 -31.97 5.52 -23.99
C ASP A 542 -31.53 4.15 -23.45
N ILE A 543 -30.72 3.44 -24.23
CA ILE A 543 -30.21 2.10 -23.91
C ILE A 543 -29.38 2.08 -22.60
N LEU A 544 -28.73 3.19 -22.24
CA LEU A 544 -27.88 3.36 -21.07
C LEU A 544 -28.61 3.95 -19.85
N ARG A 545 -29.93 4.11 -19.91
CA ARG A 545 -30.75 4.74 -18.85
C ARG A 545 -30.45 4.23 -17.43
N ASN A 546 -30.15 2.94 -17.26
CA ASN A 546 -29.87 2.34 -15.95
C ASN A 546 -28.37 2.11 -15.67
N SER A 547 -27.49 2.61 -16.55
CA SER A 547 -26.04 2.33 -16.54
C SER A 547 -25.19 3.51 -16.11
N GLU A 548 -25.78 4.53 -15.47
CA GLU A 548 -25.12 5.79 -15.09
C GLU A 548 -23.76 5.56 -14.40
N ARG A 549 -23.71 4.66 -13.40
CA ARG A 549 -22.49 4.31 -12.65
C ARG A 549 -21.31 3.85 -13.50
N TRP A 550 -21.59 3.37 -14.72
CA TRP A 550 -20.64 2.82 -15.66
C TRP A 550 -20.25 3.84 -16.72
N THR A 551 -20.85 5.02 -16.75
CA THR A 551 -20.51 6.06 -17.71
C THR A 551 -19.18 6.71 -17.35
N ARG A 552 -18.49 7.24 -18.35
CA ARG A 552 -17.27 8.03 -18.18
C ARG A 552 -17.54 9.27 -17.35
N VAL A 553 -18.65 9.97 -17.64
CA VAL A 553 -19.08 11.19 -16.94
C VAL A 553 -19.24 10.93 -15.45
N TYR A 554 -19.93 9.85 -15.07
CA TYR A 554 -20.05 9.50 -13.65
C TYR A 554 -18.69 9.23 -12.99
N ASN A 555 -17.74 8.67 -13.74
CA ASN A 555 -16.43 8.26 -13.26
C ASN A 555 -15.33 9.31 -13.43
N THR A 556 -15.62 10.51 -13.95
CA THR A 556 -14.67 11.63 -13.93
C THR A 556 -14.45 12.12 -12.50
N THR A 557 -13.32 12.79 -12.29
CA THR A 557 -12.81 13.13 -10.96
C THR A 557 -13.58 14.24 -10.23
N ASP A 558 -14.58 14.85 -10.84
CA ASP A 558 -15.31 16.00 -10.29
C ASP A 558 -16.37 15.62 -9.23
N ASN A 559 -16.61 14.32 -9.04
CA ASN A 559 -17.55 13.78 -8.04
C ASN A 559 -16.85 13.01 -6.89
N ILE A 560 -15.65 13.44 -6.48
CA ILE A 560 -15.08 13.07 -5.17
C ILE A 560 -14.98 14.37 -4.36
N PRO A 561 -15.75 14.55 -3.27
CA PRO A 561 -15.75 15.75 -2.45
C PRO A 561 -14.34 16.18 -1.99
N ARG A 562 -14.23 17.49 -1.76
CA ARG A 562 -13.08 18.34 -1.38
C ARG A 562 -12.26 17.90 -0.13
N ALA A 563 -12.35 16.66 0.35
CA ALA A 563 -11.67 16.18 1.54
C ALA A 563 -10.22 15.72 1.31
N ILE A 564 -9.75 15.64 0.05
CA ILE A 564 -8.31 15.60 -0.24
C ILE A 564 -7.80 17.04 -0.37
N ARG A 565 -7.98 17.85 0.67
CA ARG A 565 -6.85 18.71 1.02
C ARG A 565 -5.79 17.73 1.45
N LEU A 566 -4.86 17.47 0.55
CA LEU A 566 -3.52 17.03 0.92
C LEU A 566 -3.24 17.74 2.25
N ILE A 567 -3.10 17.00 3.36
CA ILE A 567 -2.24 17.50 4.43
C ILE A 567 -0.99 17.91 3.65
N PRO A 568 -0.60 19.19 3.62
CA PRO A 568 0.50 19.60 2.79
C PRO A 568 1.71 18.82 3.28
N GLU A 569 2.08 17.76 2.57
CA GLU A 569 3.46 17.37 2.44
C GLU A 569 4.19 18.69 2.14
N PRO A 570 5.17 19.10 2.97
CA PRO A 570 5.78 20.41 2.83
C PRO A 570 6.18 20.64 1.37
N ASN A 571 5.43 21.55 0.75
CA ASN A 571 5.39 21.98 -0.64
C ASN A 571 6.36 21.28 -1.63
N ASN A 572 5.85 20.27 -2.35
CA ASN A 572 6.49 19.78 -3.59
C ASN A 572 6.62 20.87 -4.66
N ALA A 573 5.81 21.93 -4.61
CA ALA A 573 5.96 23.10 -5.49
C ALA A 573 7.28 23.84 -5.23
N PHE A 574 7.69 23.99 -3.96
CA PHE A 574 8.97 24.58 -3.58
C PHE A 574 10.14 23.71 -4.05
N ARG A 575 10.07 22.40 -3.79
CA ARG A 575 11.10 21.46 -4.23
C ARG A 575 11.23 21.43 -5.76
N ASN A 576 10.13 21.42 -6.50
CA ASN A 576 10.14 21.42 -7.96
C ASN A 576 10.55 22.77 -8.56
N ALA A 577 10.24 23.89 -7.90
CA ALA A 577 10.70 25.22 -8.33
C ALA A 577 12.19 25.41 -8.02
N TYR A 578 12.65 24.95 -6.85
CA TYR A 578 14.06 24.94 -6.44
C TYR A 578 14.92 24.03 -7.34
N GLU A 579 14.49 22.81 -7.64
CA GLU A 579 15.24 21.91 -8.55
C GLU A 579 15.28 22.47 -9.98
N ARG A 580 14.24 23.17 -10.45
CA ARG A 580 14.24 23.87 -11.75
C ARG A 580 15.19 25.07 -11.76
N LEU A 581 15.19 25.88 -10.71
CA LEU A 581 16.14 26.99 -10.55
C LEU A 581 17.57 26.46 -10.47
N ARG A 582 17.80 25.41 -9.67
CA ARG A 582 19.10 24.73 -9.55
C ARG A 582 19.60 24.20 -10.88
N TYR A 583 18.71 23.60 -11.69
CA TYR A 583 19.06 23.12 -13.02
C TYR A 583 19.39 24.28 -13.99
N ARG A 584 18.61 25.37 -13.97
CA ARG A 584 18.88 26.57 -14.79
C ARG A 584 20.19 27.27 -14.38
N LEU A 585 20.42 27.47 -13.09
CA LEU A 585 21.65 28.06 -12.56
C LEU A 585 22.87 27.19 -12.85
N ASN A 586 22.74 25.85 -12.80
CA ASN A 586 23.79 24.94 -13.22
C ASN A 586 24.04 24.99 -14.74
N SER A 587 23.02 25.24 -15.56
CA SER A 587 23.17 25.41 -17.02
C SER A 587 23.74 26.76 -17.44
N LEU A 588 23.70 27.77 -16.56
CA LEU A 588 24.21 29.13 -16.80
C LEU A 588 25.67 29.32 -16.38
N ASN A 589 26.33 28.26 -15.91
CA ASN A 589 27.61 28.40 -15.23
C ASN A 589 28.79 28.56 -16.21
N ARG A 590 29.06 29.82 -16.60
CA ARG A 590 30.39 30.48 -16.76
C ARG A 590 30.39 31.76 -17.62
N ARG A 591 29.26 32.19 -18.22
CA ARG A 591 29.28 33.27 -19.24
C ARG A 591 28.39 34.49 -19.00
N ASN A 592 27.47 34.52 -18.02
CA ASN A 592 26.63 35.71 -17.82
C ASN A 592 26.05 35.84 -16.39
N PRO A 593 26.74 36.53 -15.46
CA PRO A 593 26.31 36.68 -14.07
C PRO A 593 25.01 37.49 -13.91
N ASP A 594 24.74 38.46 -14.79
CA ASP A 594 23.51 39.28 -14.71
C ASP A 594 22.24 38.49 -15.06
N ALA A 595 22.35 37.50 -15.94
CA ALA A 595 21.24 36.60 -16.27
C ALA A 595 20.87 35.69 -15.09
N ALA A 596 21.87 35.23 -14.33
CA ALA A 596 21.65 34.44 -13.12
C ALA A 596 20.97 35.27 -12.01
N LEU A 597 21.40 36.53 -11.83
CA LEU A 597 20.78 37.45 -10.88
C LEU A 597 19.31 37.76 -11.21
N ARG A 598 18.96 37.90 -12.49
CA ARG A 598 17.57 38.11 -12.93
C ARG A 598 16.67 36.89 -12.65
N GLU A 599 17.15 35.67 -12.90
CA GLU A 599 16.41 34.43 -12.60
C GLU A 599 16.23 34.24 -11.07
N ILE A 600 17.24 34.59 -10.27
CA ILE A 600 17.13 34.58 -8.81
C ILE A 600 16.08 35.62 -8.35
N ALA A 601 16.11 36.84 -8.88
CA ALA A 601 15.15 37.90 -8.52
C ALA A 601 13.70 37.57 -8.94
N GLU A 602 13.50 36.90 -10.07
CA GLU A 602 12.18 36.42 -10.50
C GLU A 602 11.68 35.26 -9.63
N PHE A 603 12.58 34.35 -9.23
CA PHE A 603 12.25 33.28 -8.29
C PHE A 603 11.83 33.81 -6.92
N THR A 604 12.57 34.79 -6.37
CA THR A 604 12.26 35.42 -5.08
C THR A 604 10.89 36.08 -5.10
N ARG A 605 10.55 36.84 -6.17
CA ARG A 605 9.21 37.45 -6.32
C ARG A 605 8.07 36.42 -6.38
N ARG A 606 8.28 35.29 -7.07
CA ARG A 606 7.31 34.17 -7.10
C ARG A 606 7.19 33.48 -5.74
N LEU A 607 8.28 33.41 -4.99
CA LEU A 607 8.28 32.85 -3.64
C LEU A 607 7.47 33.71 -2.68
N ASP A 608 7.64 35.03 -2.74
CA ASP A 608 6.91 35.98 -1.91
C ASP A 608 5.40 35.95 -2.19
N SER A 609 4.99 35.84 -3.47
CA SER A 609 3.57 35.72 -3.82
C SER A 609 2.94 34.40 -3.36
N LEU A 610 3.72 33.32 -3.29
CA LEU A 610 3.26 32.02 -2.79
C LEU A 610 3.15 31.99 -1.25
N LEU A 611 3.95 32.78 -0.54
CA LEU A 611 3.99 32.85 0.92
C LEU A 611 3.03 33.89 1.51
N ALA A 612 2.53 34.84 0.71
CA ALA A 612 1.58 35.87 1.15
C ALA A 612 0.20 35.33 1.58
N ASN A 613 -0.14 34.07 1.28
CA ASN A 613 -1.43 33.45 1.57
C ASN A 613 -1.44 32.50 2.81
N GLU A 614 -0.39 32.45 3.62
CA GLU A 614 -0.34 31.58 4.82
C GLU A 614 -0.45 32.36 6.17
N PRO A 615 -1.06 31.78 7.22
CA PRO A 615 -1.22 32.44 8.53
C PRO A 615 0.12 32.84 9.17
N GLN A 616 0.16 34.02 9.81
CA GLN A 616 1.38 34.65 10.34
C GLN A 616 2.18 33.83 11.36
N THR A 617 1.55 32.88 12.06
CA THR A 617 2.23 31.98 13.02
C THR A 617 3.22 31.01 12.35
N THR A 618 3.06 30.74 11.05
CA THR A 618 3.94 29.87 10.25
C THR A 618 5.16 30.59 9.65
N LEU A 619 5.13 31.93 9.61
CA LEU A 619 6.12 32.78 8.93
C LEU A 619 7.43 32.95 9.73
N ARG A 620 7.40 32.88 11.08
CA ARG A 620 8.61 33.06 11.91
C ARG A 620 9.58 31.88 11.84
N LEU A 621 9.11 30.66 11.61
CA LEU A 621 9.96 29.46 11.55
C LEU A 621 10.53 29.17 10.14
N ARG A 622 9.97 29.78 9.09
CA ARG A 622 10.34 29.51 7.70
C ARG A 622 11.19 30.59 7.02
N ARG A 623 11.42 31.75 7.65
CA ARG A 623 12.34 32.80 7.13
C ARG A 623 13.83 32.55 7.41
N ALA A 624 14.16 31.58 8.27
CA ALA A 624 15.54 31.24 8.61
C ALA A 624 16.43 30.74 7.44
N PRO A 625 15.93 30.05 6.39
CA PRO A 625 16.79 29.54 5.30
C PRO A 625 17.03 30.54 4.15
N VAL A 626 16.18 31.57 3.99
CA VAL A 626 16.25 32.50 2.84
C VAL A 626 17.35 33.55 3.04
N ASN A 627 17.63 33.95 4.28
CA ASN A 627 18.71 34.89 4.60
C ASN A 627 20.12 34.30 4.44
N ARG A 628 20.27 33.00 4.17
CA ARG A 628 21.57 32.34 3.91
C ARG A 628 21.95 32.27 2.43
N LEU A 629 21.12 32.78 1.52
CA LEU A 629 21.37 32.81 0.06
C LEU A 629 21.71 34.21 -0.47
N PHE A 630 21.57 35.26 0.36
CA PHE A 630 21.99 36.63 0.06
C PHE A 630 23.39 36.98 0.59
N LEU A 631 24.05 36.03 1.25
CA LEU A 631 25.49 36.01 1.58
C LEU A 631 26.13 34.89 0.75
#